data_AF-A0A3C1Y8P4-F1
#
_entry.id   AF-A0A3C1Y8P4-F1
#
_cell.length_a   1.000
_cell.length_b   1.000
_cell.length_c   1.000
_cell.angle_alpha   90.00
_cell.angle_beta   90.00
_cell.angle_gamma   90.00
#
_symmetry.space_group_name_H-M   'P 1'
#
loop_
_entity.id
_entity.type
_entity.pdbx_description
1 polymer ?
#
loop_
_entity_poly.entity_id
_entity_poly.type
_entity_poly.pdbx_seq_one_letter_code
_entity_poly.pdbx_strand_id
1 'polypeptide(L)'
;LTDLIGDRCQLVGDDLFVTNVKYLTRGIEEGCANSILVKVNQIGSLTETLRAVELAQRNGYTAVISHRSGETEDATIADIAVATNAGQIKTGSASRSDRMAKY
;
A
#
# COMPACT_ATOMS: atom_id res chain seq x y z
N LEU A 1 17.49 2.09 -9.37
CA LEU A 1 16.33 2.93 -9.78
C LEU A 1 16.06 4.00 -8.74
N THR A 2 15.94 3.65 -7.45
CA THR A 2 15.79 4.63 -6.35
C THR A 2 16.82 5.75 -6.42
N ASP A 3 18.10 5.43 -6.52
CA ASP A 3 19.18 6.43 -6.59
C ASP A 3 19.07 7.41 -7.78
N LEU A 4 18.40 6.99 -8.86
CA LEU A 4 18.32 7.78 -10.08
C LEU A 4 17.16 8.79 -10.08
N ILE A 5 16.04 8.47 -9.41
CA ILE A 5 14.79 9.26 -9.51
C ILE A 5 13.93 9.32 -8.23
N GLY A 6 14.36 8.71 -7.13
CA GLY A 6 13.55 8.56 -5.91
C GLY A 6 13.29 9.88 -5.16
N ASP A 7 14.03 10.93 -5.47
CA ASP A 7 13.87 12.28 -4.94
C ASP A 7 12.70 13.05 -5.59
N ARG A 8 12.32 12.66 -6.81
CA ARG A 8 11.31 13.36 -7.63
C ARG A 8 10.16 12.47 -8.12
N CYS A 9 10.23 11.16 -7.87
CA CYS A 9 9.24 10.19 -8.30
C CYS A 9 8.93 9.21 -7.17
N GLN A 10 7.64 8.94 -6.95
CA GLN A 10 7.22 7.86 -6.07
C GLN A 10 7.46 6.51 -6.76
N LEU A 11 8.22 5.65 -6.09
CA LEU A 11 8.54 4.30 -6.51
C LEU A 11 7.83 3.33 -5.57
N VAL A 12 6.77 2.70 -6.07
CA VAL A 12 5.89 1.85 -5.26
C VAL A 12 6.28 0.38 -5.43
N GLY A 13 6.69 -0.27 -4.33
CA GLY A 13 6.88 -1.71 -4.30
C GLY A 13 5.56 -2.45 -4.06
N ASP A 14 5.10 -3.19 -5.07
CA ASP A 14 3.94 -4.10 -4.98
C ASP A 14 4.42 -5.55 -4.76
N ASP A 15 4.75 -6.25 -5.83
CA ASP A 15 5.29 -7.62 -5.77
C ASP A 15 6.66 -7.70 -5.09
N LEU A 16 7.36 -6.56 -4.98
CA LEU A 16 8.63 -6.46 -4.25
C LEU A 16 8.45 -6.66 -2.74
N PHE A 17 7.36 -6.13 -2.17
CA PHE A 17 7.13 -6.14 -0.72
C PHE A 17 5.99 -7.06 -0.30
N VAL A 18 5.03 -7.35 -1.19
CA VAL A 18 3.87 -8.24 -0.96
C VAL A 18 3.17 -7.99 0.38
N THR A 19 3.07 -6.73 0.80
CA THR A 19 2.50 -6.32 2.09
C THR A 19 3.15 -7.01 3.32
N ASN A 20 4.41 -7.45 3.20
CA ASN A 20 5.10 -8.21 4.24
C ASN A 20 6.24 -7.39 4.86
N VAL A 21 6.19 -7.24 6.19
CA VAL A 21 7.17 -6.46 6.96
C VAL A 21 8.61 -6.93 6.77
N LYS A 22 8.86 -8.22 6.56
CA LYS A 22 10.22 -8.75 6.34
C LYS A 22 10.84 -8.20 5.05
N TYR A 23 10.08 -8.18 3.96
CA TYR A 23 10.56 -7.66 2.68
C TYR A 23 10.64 -6.14 2.69
N LEU A 24 9.67 -5.48 3.35
CA LEU A 24 9.69 -4.03 3.51
C LEU A 24 10.90 -3.57 4.35
N THR A 25 11.19 -4.20 5.48
CA THR A 25 12.38 -3.90 6.31
C THR A 25 13.65 -4.01 5.49
N ARG A 26 13.81 -5.11 4.74
CA ARG A 26 14.97 -5.29 3.86
C ARG A 26 15.04 -4.20 2.79
N GLY A 27 13.91 -3.83 2.17
CA GLY A 27 13.85 -2.76 1.19
C GLY A 27 14.27 -1.40 1.76
N ILE A 28 13.83 -1.09 2.98
CA ILE A 28 14.23 0.12 3.70
C ILE A 28 15.74 0.13 3.96
N GLU A 29 16.29 -0.98 4.47
CA GLU A 29 17.73 -1.13 4.75
C GLU A 29 18.59 -1.00 3.48
N GLU A 30 18.12 -1.54 2.35
CA GLU A 30 18.81 -1.52 1.07
C GLU A 30 18.53 -0.24 0.24
N GLY A 31 17.69 0.69 0.71
CA GLY A 31 17.31 1.89 -0.05
C GLY A 31 16.47 1.59 -1.30
N CYS A 32 15.70 0.51 -1.30
CA CYS A 32 14.85 0.09 -2.40
C CYS A 32 13.46 0.73 -2.32
N ALA A 33 13.06 1.46 -3.38
CA ALA A 33 11.77 2.15 -3.46
C ALA A 33 11.63 3.28 -2.41
N ASN A 34 10.47 3.93 -2.38
CA ASN A 34 10.11 4.94 -1.36
C ASN A 34 8.61 4.89 -1.00
N SER A 35 7.91 3.84 -1.42
CA SER A 35 6.50 3.60 -1.14
C SER A 35 6.19 2.10 -1.23
N ILE A 36 5.15 1.66 -0.51
CA ILE A 36 4.60 0.30 -0.58
C ILE A 36 3.15 0.31 -1.07
N LEU A 37 2.78 -0.67 -1.91
CA LEU A 37 1.38 -0.96 -2.22
C LEU A 37 0.84 -1.99 -1.21
N VAL A 38 -0.19 -1.62 -0.45
CA VAL A 38 -0.71 -2.42 0.66
C VAL A 38 -1.99 -3.12 0.22
N LYS A 39 -1.96 -4.45 0.15
CA LYS A 39 -3.11 -5.31 -0.17
C LYS A 39 -3.42 -6.18 1.03
N VAL A 40 -4.54 -5.92 1.71
CA VAL A 40 -4.92 -6.56 2.99
C VAL A 40 -4.86 -8.09 2.91
N ASN A 41 -5.34 -8.66 1.81
CA ASN A 41 -5.37 -10.11 1.62
C ASN A 41 -4.05 -10.75 1.17
N GLN A 42 -2.95 -9.98 1.00
CA GLN A 42 -1.62 -10.56 0.79
C GLN A 42 -0.97 -11.02 2.10
N ILE A 43 -1.27 -10.37 3.23
CA ILE A 43 -0.66 -10.67 4.54
C ILE A 43 -1.61 -11.43 5.47
N GLY A 44 -2.93 -11.32 5.24
CA GLY A 44 -3.94 -12.21 5.81
C GLY A 44 -4.66 -11.69 7.05
N SER A 45 -4.15 -10.67 7.74
CA SER A 45 -4.83 -10.04 8.88
C SER A 45 -4.75 -8.51 8.86
N LEU A 46 -5.74 -7.86 9.50
CA LEU A 46 -5.73 -6.40 9.69
C LEU A 46 -4.56 -5.95 10.55
N THR A 47 -4.23 -6.69 11.62
CA THR A 47 -3.09 -6.36 12.49
C THR A 47 -1.78 -6.32 11.72
N GLU A 48 -1.53 -7.32 10.86
CA GLU A 48 -0.31 -7.34 10.05
C GLU A 48 -0.32 -6.28 8.96
N THR A 49 -1.49 -5.99 8.39
CA THR A 49 -1.66 -4.87 7.44
C THR A 49 -1.28 -3.55 8.09
N LEU A 50 -1.83 -3.26 9.28
CA LEU A 50 -1.54 -2.02 10.00
C LEU A 50 -0.07 -1.92 10.43
N ARG A 51 0.56 -3.05 10.79
CA ARG A 51 2.02 -3.08 11.05
C ARG A 51 2.84 -2.74 9.82
N ALA A 52 2.46 -3.21 8.64
CA ALA A 52 3.16 -2.87 7.40
C ALA A 52 3.01 -1.38 7.05
N VAL A 53 1.81 -0.83 7.25
CA VAL A 53 1.56 0.62 7.06
C VAL A 53 2.39 1.45 8.05
N GLU A 54 2.36 1.10 9.34
CA GLU A 54 3.10 1.81 10.39
C GLU A 54 4.62 1.75 10.15
N LEU A 55 5.15 0.58 9.76
CA LEU A 55 6.56 0.40 9.43
C LEU A 55 6.98 1.28 8.26
N ALA A 56 6.18 1.34 7.20
CA ALA A 56 6.44 2.21 6.05
C ALA A 56 6.48 3.68 6.47
N GLN A 57 5.42 4.16 7.14
CA GLN A 57 5.29 5.57 7.53
C GLN A 57 6.41 6.02 8.47
N ARG A 58 6.80 5.18 9.45
CA ARG A 58 7.92 5.48 10.37
C ARG A 58 9.27 5.62 9.67
N ASN A 59 9.44 5.02 8.50
CA ASN A 59 10.67 5.08 7.71
C ASN A 59 10.55 6.05 6.52
N GLY A 60 9.55 6.94 6.53
CA GLY A 60 9.36 7.94 5.48
C GLY A 60 8.82 7.40 4.16
N TYR A 61 8.34 6.15 4.13
CA TYR A 61 7.67 5.58 2.97
C TYR A 61 6.19 5.94 2.99
N THR A 62 5.61 6.20 1.83
CA THR A 62 4.15 6.25 1.69
C THR A 62 3.56 4.84 1.66
N ALA A 63 2.38 4.66 2.23
CA ALA A 63 1.61 3.42 2.14
C ALA A 63 0.38 3.68 1.27
N VAL A 64 0.30 3.04 0.11
CA VAL A 64 -0.84 3.17 -0.80
C VAL A 64 -1.78 1.98 -0.57
N ILE A 65 -2.91 2.23 0.09
CA ILE A 65 -3.91 1.17 0.33
C ILE A 65 -4.54 0.77 -1.01
N SER A 66 -4.62 -0.53 -1.30
CA SER A 66 -4.94 -1.02 -2.65
C SER A 66 -5.99 -2.11 -2.67
N HIS A 67 -6.80 -2.07 -3.72
CA HIS A 67 -7.70 -3.15 -4.12
C HIS A 67 -6.97 -4.38 -4.67
N ARG A 68 -7.74 -5.38 -5.10
CA ARG A 68 -7.31 -6.47 -6.00
C ARG A 68 -8.00 -6.42 -7.36
N SER A 69 -7.53 -7.21 -8.33
CA SER A 69 -8.17 -7.27 -9.66
C SER A 69 -9.58 -7.88 -9.62
N GLY A 70 -9.82 -8.85 -8.75
CA GLY A 70 -11.16 -9.26 -8.33
C GLY A 70 -11.54 -8.54 -7.03
N GLU A 71 -12.61 -7.76 -7.05
CA GLU A 71 -13.13 -7.01 -5.91
C GLU A 71 -14.59 -7.38 -5.63
N THR A 72 -15.04 -7.03 -4.43
CA THR A 72 -16.43 -7.18 -3.98
C THR A 72 -17.04 -5.79 -3.75
N GLU A 73 -18.24 -5.74 -3.18
CA GLU A 73 -18.90 -4.55 -2.67
C GLU A 73 -18.28 -3.99 -1.38
N ASP A 74 -17.42 -4.75 -0.69
CA ASP A 74 -16.81 -4.35 0.58
C ASP A 74 -15.98 -3.08 0.43
N ALA A 75 -16.13 -2.11 1.34
CA ALA A 75 -15.44 -0.83 1.27
C ALA A 75 -14.32 -0.68 2.32
N THR A 76 -13.94 -1.74 3.04
CA THR A 76 -13.04 -1.70 4.21
C THR A 76 -11.72 -1.00 3.91
N ILE A 77 -11.19 -1.11 2.69
CA ILE A 77 -9.93 -0.45 2.31
C ILE A 77 -10.02 1.09 2.30
N ALA A 78 -11.21 1.68 2.12
CA ALA A 78 -11.41 3.11 2.23
C ALA A 78 -11.29 3.56 3.70
N ASP A 79 -11.94 2.85 4.62
CA ASP A 79 -11.81 3.10 6.06
C ASP A 79 -10.36 2.95 6.54
N ILE A 80 -9.64 1.92 6.08
CA ILE A 80 -8.22 1.73 6.42
C ILE A 80 -7.38 2.92 5.93
N ALA A 81 -7.62 3.41 4.71
CA ALA A 81 -6.87 4.53 4.15
C ALA A 81 -7.04 5.81 4.99
N VAL A 82 -8.25 6.07 5.46
CA VAL A 82 -8.56 7.20 6.35
C VAL A 82 -8.00 6.97 7.75
N ALA A 83 -8.26 5.82 8.35
CA ALA A 83 -7.84 5.48 9.73
C ALA A 83 -6.31 5.55 9.92
N THR A 84 -5.55 5.23 8.88
CA THR A 84 -4.08 5.26 8.89
C THR A 84 -3.49 6.58 8.39
N ASN A 85 -4.33 7.56 8.00
CA ASN A 85 -3.91 8.77 7.30
C ASN A 85 -2.91 8.46 6.16
N ALA A 86 -3.20 7.41 5.37
CA ALA A 86 -2.31 6.91 4.32
C ALA A 86 -2.02 7.96 3.23
N GLY A 87 -2.96 8.89 3.01
CA GLY A 87 -2.88 9.96 2.03
C GLY A 87 -3.11 9.52 0.58
N GLN A 88 -3.02 8.22 0.29
CA GLN A 88 -3.18 7.65 -1.06
C GLN A 88 -3.93 6.32 -1.02
N ILE A 89 -4.82 6.13 -2.01
CA ILE A 89 -5.56 4.89 -2.22
C ILE A 89 -5.57 4.52 -3.71
N LYS A 90 -5.44 3.23 -4.02
CA LYS A 90 -5.55 2.67 -5.37
C LYS A 90 -6.75 1.73 -5.43
N THR A 91 -7.92 2.28 -5.73
CA THR A 91 -9.20 1.53 -5.73
C THR A 91 -9.86 1.35 -7.09
N GLY A 92 -9.26 1.84 -8.19
CA GLY A 92 -9.67 1.49 -9.55
C GLY A 92 -10.03 2.70 -10.41
N SER A 93 -10.84 2.46 -11.44
CA SER A 93 -11.36 3.51 -12.32
C SER A 93 -12.72 4.00 -11.79
N ALA A 94 -13.18 5.14 -12.29
CA ALA A 94 -14.52 5.70 -12.03
C ALA A 94 -15.62 4.94 -12.81
N SER A 95 -15.61 3.61 -12.72
CA SER A 95 -16.59 2.71 -13.32
C SER A 95 -16.57 1.35 -12.61
N ARG A 96 -17.63 0.57 -12.79
CA ARG A 96 -17.89 -0.72 -12.13
C ARG A 96 -18.14 -0.60 -10.62
N SER A 97 -19.21 -1.22 -10.15
CA SER A 97 -19.66 -1.09 -8.76
C SER A 97 -18.63 -1.58 -7.74
N ASP A 98 -17.82 -2.59 -8.08
CA ASP A 98 -16.74 -3.13 -7.24
C ASP A 98 -15.65 -2.08 -6.92
N ARG A 99 -15.51 -1.06 -7.76
CA ARG A 99 -14.59 0.08 -7.56
C ARG A 99 -15.31 1.27 -6.95
N MET A 100 -16.48 1.60 -7.51
CA MET A 100 -17.29 2.74 -7.07
C MET A 100 -17.70 2.65 -5.60
N ALA A 101 -17.89 1.45 -5.05
CA ALA A 101 -18.23 1.25 -3.64
C ALA A 101 -17.19 1.79 -2.64
N LYS A 102 -15.95 2.08 -3.09
CA LYS A 102 -14.84 2.56 -2.23
C LYS A 102 -14.58 4.06 -2.34
N TYR A 103 -15.19 4.76 -3.30
CA TYR A 103 -15.06 6.21 -3.48
C TYR A 103 -16.05 6.94 -2.58
#